data_AF-A0A268TMN8-F1
#
_entry.id   AF-A0A268TMN8-F1
#
_cell.length_a   1.000
_cell.length_b   1.000
_cell.length_c   1.000
_cell.angle_alpha   90.00
_cell.angle_beta   90.00
_cell.angle_gamma   90.00
#
_symmetry.space_group_name_H-M   'P 1'
#
loop_
_entity.id
_entity.type
_entity.pdbx_description
1 polymer ?
#
loop_
_entity_poly.entity_id
_entity_poly.type
_entity_poly.pdbx_seq_one_letter_code
_entity_poly.pdbx_strand_id
1 'polypeptide(L)'
;MTNFKKFNKNLLKTAGVLALVSSSAGALEFGSMGNLSTSMGGAGVALRSPFGLYYNPALIASGSKSRFGYSFGASIREHNVDKALPILSNMDNISNTLGNLASSFGGGNSLSAMANGAGGSGTVASTAVLAAAAANSPSSGNTNSTGGASGTNGTPSNLQDIIRNALKAADKNGSTGGSGDVNGENLQKLFEQYQTTHNGNFGPLVEQVVKAAEGANLPSDQKDLITRVANGVDWNNVKFDGNGISTIAIRKGQSPELDNVMKDINTIQDIFKSNNINIRSQNGIALQLTSPYLKSTFGALAFGVFNDTHGNISIKSDPSRLRLIVGSGDNYSELSTSSSGYTFSKSSENDYNNHSLIASLQNGNSKAVNSLFILTEVPIGYAYSIALPGSNLNVGIALKYMNAYGMYNEGSISDFMGSFQNNVKNMENASSYGIDVGVNYDLNLFSDSALSVGVVAKNINTPKFNFKHATAIIKPQYRAGIAYNGDYFSAAFDADLAPNEVYPFAAQNGASLLLSQMIGGGAKVGFKYVDIRAGLAYDLRQRGNGVIMTAGLNLFGFLDISAQVGTSTFEYQGYTIPKYADVRIGGSFSW
;
A
#
# COMPACT_ATOMS: atom_id res chain seq x y z
N MET A 1 13.66 -12.22 -54.46
CA MET A 1 12.68 -11.47 -53.62
C MET A 1 11.73 -12.38 -52.82
N THR A 2 11.29 -13.52 -53.34
CA THR A 2 10.34 -14.44 -52.66
C THR A 2 10.95 -15.21 -51.48
N ASN A 3 12.25 -15.52 -51.52
CA ASN A 3 12.96 -16.20 -50.43
C ASN A 3 13.29 -15.27 -49.24
N PHE A 4 13.41 -13.95 -49.47
CA PHE A 4 13.64 -12.94 -48.41
C PHE A 4 12.38 -12.70 -47.55
N LYS A 5 11.19 -12.83 -48.15
CA LYS A 5 9.89 -12.75 -47.43
C LYS A 5 9.59 -14.01 -46.59
N LYS A 6 10.11 -15.18 -46.97
CA LYS A 6 9.94 -16.44 -46.21
C LYS A 6 10.86 -16.51 -44.99
N PHE A 7 12.09 -16.00 -45.08
CA PHE A 7 13.03 -15.96 -43.95
C PHE A 7 12.55 -15.03 -42.82
N ASN A 8 11.94 -13.89 -43.17
CA ASN A 8 11.45 -12.90 -42.20
C ASN A 8 10.18 -13.35 -41.42
N LYS A 9 9.33 -14.20 -42.02
CA LYS A 9 8.12 -14.71 -41.36
C LYS A 9 8.40 -15.79 -40.31
N ASN A 10 9.50 -16.53 -40.44
CA ASN A 10 9.86 -17.57 -39.47
C ASN A 10 10.64 -16.98 -38.29
N LEU A 11 11.52 -15.99 -38.50
CA LEU A 11 12.24 -15.32 -37.41
C LEU A 11 11.30 -14.54 -36.47
N LEU A 12 10.27 -13.86 -37.01
CA LEU A 12 9.24 -13.19 -36.20
C LEU A 12 8.36 -14.19 -35.42
N LYS A 13 8.12 -15.39 -35.98
CA LYS A 13 7.35 -16.44 -35.29
C LYS A 13 8.17 -17.12 -34.20
N THR A 14 9.47 -17.33 -34.41
CA THR A 14 10.34 -17.88 -33.37
C THR A 14 10.63 -16.87 -32.25
N ALA A 15 10.73 -15.56 -32.56
CA ALA A 15 10.79 -14.50 -31.57
C ALA A 15 9.47 -14.32 -30.79
N GLY A 16 8.32 -14.57 -31.43
CA GLY A 16 7.00 -14.55 -30.79
C GLY A 16 6.73 -15.77 -29.88
N VAL A 17 7.40 -16.90 -30.09
CA VAL A 17 7.22 -18.11 -29.29
C VAL A 17 8.10 -18.11 -28.02
N LEU A 18 9.21 -17.38 -27.99
CA LEU A 18 9.96 -17.14 -26.74
C LEU A 18 9.24 -16.16 -25.77
N ALA A 19 8.21 -15.45 -26.22
CA ALA A 19 7.44 -14.50 -25.41
C ALA A 19 6.27 -15.14 -24.62
N LEU A 20 6.04 -16.46 -24.75
CA LEU A 20 4.82 -17.12 -24.24
C LEU A 20 5.03 -18.16 -23.14
N VAL A 21 6.15 -18.10 -22.41
CA VAL A 21 6.31 -18.84 -21.14
C VAL A 21 6.59 -17.85 -20.01
N SER A 22 5.65 -16.95 -19.75
CA SER A 22 5.64 -16.11 -18.56
C SER A 22 4.95 -16.86 -17.42
N SER A 23 5.71 -17.68 -16.70
CA SER A 23 5.31 -18.15 -15.38
C SER A 23 5.12 -16.94 -14.47
N SER A 24 3.94 -16.79 -13.89
CA SER A 24 3.42 -15.65 -13.13
C SER A 24 4.09 -15.38 -11.77
N ALA A 25 5.38 -15.67 -11.62
CA ALA A 25 6.15 -15.45 -10.41
C ALA A 25 7.06 -14.21 -10.59
N GLY A 26 6.73 -13.09 -9.91
CA GLY A 26 7.49 -11.85 -10.09
C GLY A 26 8.91 -11.92 -9.55
N ALA A 27 9.89 -11.33 -10.23
CA ALA A 27 11.34 -11.33 -9.90
C ALA A 27 11.83 -10.10 -9.15
N LEU A 28 13.04 -10.03 -8.58
CA LEU A 28 13.45 -8.81 -7.86
C LEU A 28 13.31 -7.53 -8.74
N GLU A 29 12.97 -6.36 -8.20
CA GLU A 29 12.68 -5.16 -9.01
C GLU A 29 13.92 -4.74 -9.82
N PHE A 30 13.71 -4.59 -11.14
CA PHE A 30 14.75 -4.22 -12.09
C PHE A 30 15.12 -2.75 -11.89
N GLY A 31 16.13 -2.51 -11.07
CA GLY A 31 16.54 -1.15 -10.74
C GLY A 31 17.35 -0.46 -11.83
N SER A 32 17.64 0.81 -11.58
CA SER A 32 18.42 1.66 -12.47
C SER A 32 19.89 1.67 -12.03
N MET A 33 20.83 1.39 -12.93
CA MET A 33 22.26 1.52 -12.70
C MET A 33 22.85 2.61 -13.59
N GLY A 34 23.67 3.47 -13.02
CA GLY A 34 24.25 4.58 -13.77
C GLY A 34 23.32 5.78 -13.91
N ASN A 35 23.92 6.95 -13.94
CA ASN A 35 23.21 8.22 -13.95
C ASN A 35 22.49 8.47 -15.28
N LEU A 36 23.02 7.99 -16.42
CA LEU A 36 22.39 8.14 -17.74
C LEU A 36 20.98 7.54 -17.78
N SER A 37 20.86 6.26 -17.42
CA SER A 37 19.59 5.56 -17.43
C SER A 37 18.63 6.10 -16.37
N THR A 38 19.14 6.35 -15.17
CA THR A 38 18.37 6.96 -14.06
C THR A 38 17.70 8.27 -14.47
N SER A 39 18.41 9.12 -15.24
CA SER A 39 17.90 10.42 -15.69
C SER A 39 16.94 10.32 -16.88
N MET A 40 16.82 9.15 -17.50
CA MET A 40 15.99 8.88 -18.68
C MET A 40 14.87 7.87 -18.35
N GLY A 41 14.26 7.99 -17.16
CA GLY A 41 13.16 7.12 -16.75
C GLY A 41 13.55 5.66 -16.50
N GLY A 42 14.83 5.38 -16.22
CA GLY A 42 15.34 4.03 -16.02
C GLY A 42 15.52 3.20 -17.30
N ALA A 43 15.41 3.84 -18.48
CA ALA A 43 15.62 3.17 -19.77
C ALA A 43 17.11 2.90 -20.03
N GLY A 44 17.44 1.68 -20.44
CA GLY A 44 18.83 1.19 -20.53
C GLY A 44 19.04 -0.06 -21.40
N VAL A 45 17.98 -0.80 -21.76
CA VAL A 45 18.10 -2.11 -22.46
C VAL A 45 18.48 -1.99 -23.94
N ALA A 46 18.20 -0.85 -24.55
CA ALA A 46 18.63 -0.51 -25.91
C ALA A 46 19.57 0.72 -25.97
N LEU A 47 19.82 1.37 -24.83
CA LEU A 47 20.60 2.61 -24.74
C LEU A 47 22.09 2.31 -24.52
N ARG A 48 22.96 2.79 -25.42
CA ARG A 48 24.41 2.61 -25.29
C ARG A 48 24.93 3.36 -24.07
N SER A 49 25.45 2.62 -23.09
CA SER A 49 25.99 3.18 -21.84
C SER A 49 27.13 2.31 -21.27
N PRO A 50 27.96 2.85 -20.35
CA PRO A 50 28.95 2.06 -19.61
C PRO A 50 28.36 0.92 -18.79
N PHE A 51 27.05 0.98 -18.49
CA PHE A 51 26.32 -0.04 -17.73
C PHE A 51 25.56 -1.04 -18.61
N GLY A 52 25.90 -1.13 -19.90
CA GLY A 52 25.36 -2.15 -20.82
C GLY A 52 25.42 -3.56 -20.23
N LEU A 53 26.52 -3.95 -19.58
CA LEU A 53 26.64 -5.23 -18.86
C LEU A 53 25.53 -5.48 -17.83
N TYR A 54 25.08 -4.44 -17.12
CA TYR A 54 24.01 -4.54 -16.12
C TYR A 54 22.62 -4.63 -16.78
N TYR A 55 22.39 -3.86 -17.84
CA TYR A 55 21.07 -3.77 -18.49
C TYR A 55 20.80 -4.87 -19.50
N ASN A 56 21.73 -5.09 -20.42
CA ASN A 56 21.61 -6.02 -21.52
C ASN A 56 23.02 -6.37 -22.01
N PRO A 57 23.54 -7.59 -21.76
CA PRO A 57 24.92 -7.92 -22.14
C PRO A 57 25.19 -7.78 -23.64
N ALA A 58 24.19 -7.82 -24.53
CA ALA A 58 24.39 -7.53 -25.95
C ALA A 58 24.88 -6.11 -26.25
N LEU A 59 24.60 -5.14 -25.36
CA LEU A 59 25.03 -3.75 -25.54
C LEU A 59 26.54 -3.56 -25.42
N ILE A 60 27.27 -4.50 -24.83
CA ILE A 60 28.74 -4.47 -24.75
C ILE A 60 29.34 -4.35 -26.16
N ALA A 61 28.73 -4.99 -27.15
CA ALA A 61 29.16 -4.94 -28.54
C ALA A 61 28.43 -3.89 -29.40
N SER A 62 27.44 -3.15 -28.88
CA SER A 62 26.64 -2.20 -29.66
C SER A 62 27.44 -0.95 -30.08
N GLY A 63 28.44 -0.53 -29.28
CA GLY A 63 29.30 0.63 -29.58
C GLY A 63 30.71 0.26 -30.05
N SER A 64 31.44 1.25 -30.58
CA SER A 64 32.83 1.13 -31.04
C SER A 64 33.87 1.53 -29.99
N LYS A 65 33.46 2.26 -28.93
CA LYS A 65 34.34 2.79 -27.88
C LYS A 65 34.29 1.96 -26.61
N SER A 66 35.45 1.74 -26.01
CA SER A 66 35.56 1.20 -24.65
C SER A 66 35.00 2.21 -23.65
N ARG A 67 34.46 1.73 -22.54
CA ARG A 67 33.77 2.58 -21.55
C ARG A 67 34.10 2.15 -20.13
N PHE A 68 34.36 3.11 -19.27
CA PHE A 68 34.35 2.95 -17.83
C PHE A 68 33.21 3.76 -17.26
N GLY A 69 32.49 3.21 -16.27
CA GLY A 69 31.42 3.92 -15.57
C GLY A 69 31.46 3.63 -14.08
N TYR A 70 31.13 4.64 -13.29
CA TYR A 70 30.90 4.51 -11.86
C TYR A 70 29.63 5.27 -11.48
N SER A 71 28.87 4.77 -10.53
CA SER A 71 27.63 5.39 -10.08
C SER A 71 27.31 4.93 -8.67
N PHE A 72 26.94 5.88 -7.83
CA PHE A 72 26.59 5.65 -6.44
C PHE A 72 25.29 6.39 -6.14
N GLY A 73 24.34 5.70 -5.55
CA GLY A 73 22.99 6.21 -5.41
C GLY A 73 22.22 5.60 -4.26
N ALA A 74 21.32 6.40 -3.70
CA ALA A 74 20.37 5.97 -2.69
C ALA A 74 18.97 6.46 -3.06
N SER A 75 17.99 5.65 -2.73
CA SER A 75 16.58 5.89 -2.98
C SER A 75 15.74 5.45 -1.80
N ILE A 76 14.64 6.17 -1.63
CA ILE A 76 13.60 5.85 -0.66
C ILE A 76 12.27 5.78 -1.40
N ARG A 77 11.46 4.79 -1.02
CA ARG A 77 10.10 4.64 -1.48
C ARG A 77 9.21 4.30 -0.30
N GLU A 78 8.08 4.96 -0.20
CA GLU A 78 7.12 4.78 0.86
C GLU A 78 5.79 4.27 0.26
N HIS A 79 5.11 3.36 0.97
CA HIS A 79 3.78 2.90 0.61
C HIS A 79 2.88 2.74 1.85
N ASN A 80 1.83 3.57 1.90
CA ASN A 80 0.78 3.64 2.93
C ASN A 80 1.22 4.01 4.36
N VAL A 81 2.51 4.06 4.67
CA VAL A 81 3.08 4.60 5.92
C VAL A 81 2.84 6.11 6.03
N ASP A 82 2.77 6.83 4.91
CA ASP A 82 2.41 8.25 4.88
C ASP A 82 1.06 8.52 5.53
N LYS A 83 0.14 7.58 5.38
CA LYS A 83 -1.19 7.65 5.97
C LYS A 83 -1.17 7.39 7.48
N ALA A 84 -0.12 6.73 7.99
CA ALA A 84 0.03 6.46 9.41
C ALA A 84 0.49 7.70 10.18
N LEU A 85 1.37 8.51 9.60
CA LEU A 85 2.04 9.62 10.30
C LEU A 85 1.08 10.69 10.86
N PRO A 86 0.07 11.19 10.12
CA PRO A 86 -0.93 12.13 10.67
C PRO A 86 -1.80 11.50 11.77
N ILE A 87 -1.99 10.19 11.70
CA ILE A 87 -2.83 9.42 12.64
C ILE A 87 -2.07 9.14 13.93
N LEU A 88 -0.77 8.84 13.86
CA LEU A 88 0.08 8.67 15.03
C LEU A 88 0.13 9.95 15.89
N SER A 89 0.12 11.13 15.26
CA SER A 89 -0.02 12.41 16.00
C SER A 89 -1.40 12.63 16.62
N ASN A 90 -2.42 11.94 16.13
CA ASN A 90 -3.80 12.00 16.64
C ASN A 90 -4.21 10.74 17.41
N MET A 91 -3.27 9.81 17.69
CA MET A 91 -3.59 8.54 18.34
C MET A 91 -4.14 8.74 19.75
N ASP A 92 -3.69 9.76 20.47
CA ASP A 92 -4.24 10.10 21.78
C ASP A 92 -5.71 10.52 21.65
N ASN A 93 -6.07 11.27 20.62
CA ASN A 93 -7.46 11.66 20.34
C ASN A 93 -8.30 10.46 19.92
N ILE A 94 -7.76 9.55 19.10
CA ILE A 94 -8.45 8.31 18.70
C ILE A 94 -8.63 7.39 19.92
N SER A 95 -7.60 7.19 20.73
CA SER A 95 -7.64 6.35 21.94
C SER A 95 -8.60 6.91 22.98
N ASN A 96 -8.58 8.23 23.22
CA ASN A 96 -9.53 8.88 24.11
C ASN A 96 -10.96 8.81 23.56
N THR A 97 -11.15 9.00 22.26
CA THR A 97 -12.47 8.88 21.62
C THR A 97 -12.98 7.44 21.69
N LEU A 98 -12.15 6.44 21.39
CA LEU A 98 -12.50 5.02 21.49
C LEU A 98 -12.69 4.57 22.93
N GLY A 99 -11.90 5.08 23.88
CA GLY A 99 -12.02 4.79 25.30
C GLY A 99 -13.30 5.37 25.89
N ASN A 100 -13.60 6.63 25.56
CA ASN A 100 -14.86 7.28 25.94
C ASN A 100 -16.07 6.56 25.31
N LEU A 101 -15.93 6.11 24.06
CA LEU A 101 -16.94 5.31 23.38
C LEU A 101 -17.10 3.91 23.98
N ALA A 102 -16.01 3.20 24.27
CA ALA A 102 -16.05 1.89 24.88
C ALA A 102 -16.65 1.94 26.30
N SER A 103 -16.34 3.00 27.06
CA SER A 103 -16.91 3.22 28.39
C SER A 103 -18.43 3.51 28.35
N SER A 104 -18.94 4.14 27.30
CA SER A 104 -20.38 4.37 27.13
C SER A 104 -21.15 3.12 26.69
N PHE A 105 -20.48 2.18 26.00
CA PHE A 105 -20.97 0.82 25.75
C PHE A 105 -20.70 -0.15 26.92
N GLY A 106 -19.85 0.21 27.89
CA GLY A 106 -19.28 -0.69 28.89
C GLY A 106 -19.87 -0.63 30.29
N GLY A 107 -20.66 0.39 30.62
CA GLY A 107 -21.10 0.67 31.99
C GLY A 107 -22.61 0.65 32.18
N GLY A 108 -23.08 -0.19 33.10
CA GLY A 108 -24.41 -0.05 33.69
C GLY A 108 -24.55 1.30 34.42
N ASN A 109 -25.70 1.96 34.23
CA ASN A 109 -26.07 3.30 34.73
C ASN A 109 -25.40 4.52 34.05
N SER A 110 -25.31 4.55 32.72
CA SER A 110 -24.54 5.59 32.02
C SER A 110 -25.27 6.90 31.67
N LEU A 111 -26.59 7.06 31.84
CA LEU A 111 -27.23 8.30 31.39
C LEU A 111 -26.83 9.55 32.21
N SER A 112 -26.54 9.38 33.51
CA SER A 112 -26.09 10.46 34.42
C SER A 112 -24.58 10.75 34.37
N ALA A 113 -23.76 9.75 34.03
CA ALA A 113 -22.32 9.95 33.82
C ALA A 113 -22.03 10.67 32.48
N MET A 114 -22.94 10.54 31.51
CA MET A 114 -22.83 11.15 30.18
C MET A 114 -23.14 12.65 30.12
N ALA A 115 -23.96 13.18 31.04
CA ALA A 115 -24.26 14.61 31.11
C ALA A 115 -23.10 15.43 31.68
N ASN A 116 -22.32 14.86 32.62
CA ASN A 116 -21.16 15.55 33.22
C ASN A 116 -19.91 15.54 32.34
N GLY A 117 -19.82 14.64 31.34
CA GLY A 117 -18.70 14.60 30.38
C GLY A 117 -18.86 15.57 29.20
N ALA A 118 -20.06 16.09 28.95
CA ALA A 118 -20.36 17.01 27.85
C ALA A 118 -19.86 18.46 28.10
N GLY A 119 -19.35 18.76 29.30
CA GLY A 119 -18.74 20.05 29.63
C GLY A 119 -17.33 20.27 29.05
N GLY A 120 -16.73 19.23 28.44
CA GLY A 120 -15.45 19.31 27.74
C GLY A 120 -15.65 19.52 26.23
N SER A 121 -15.13 20.62 25.70
CA SER A 121 -15.11 20.97 24.29
C SER A 121 -14.67 19.80 23.39
N GLY A 122 -15.62 19.14 22.73
CA GLY A 122 -15.33 18.01 21.84
C GLY A 122 -16.59 17.38 21.26
N THR A 123 -17.14 17.97 20.19
CA THR A 123 -18.33 17.53 19.45
C THR A 123 -18.30 16.06 19.02
N VAL A 124 -17.10 15.50 18.86
CA VAL A 124 -16.79 14.10 18.48
C VAL A 124 -17.45 13.08 19.40
N ALA A 125 -17.50 13.38 20.71
CA ALA A 125 -18.03 12.49 21.72
C ALA A 125 -19.55 12.38 21.63
N SER A 126 -20.24 13.38 21.10
CA SER A 126 -21.70 13.35 21.11
C SER A 126 -22.22 12.20 20.25
N THR A 127 -21.98 12.07 18.94
CA THR A 127 -22.78 11.18 18.03
C THR A 127 -22.52 9.68 18.15
N ALA A 128 -21.33 9.26 18.54
CA ALA A 128 -21.02 7.85 18.87
C ALA A 128 -21.29 7.53 20.36
N VAL A 129 -20.98 8.50 21.24
CA VAL A 129 -21.62 8.80 22.54
C VAL A 129 -23.08 8.36 22.65
N LEU A 130 -23.83 9.01 21.76
CA LEU A 130 -25.25 9.10 21.48
C LEU A 130 -25.84 7.74 21.06
N ALA A 131 -25.15 7.02 20.18
CA ALA A 131 -25.55 5.69 19.72
C ALA A 131 -25.25 4.59 20.77
N ALA A 132 -24.21 4.77 21.57
CA ALA A 132 -23.85 3.87 22.68
C ALA A 132 -24.76 4.00 23.89
N ALA A 133 -25.14 5.24 24.26
CA ALA A 133 -26.18 5.54 25.25
C ALA A 133 -27.48 4.80 24.94
N ALA A 134 -27.77 4.70 23.64
CA ALA A 134 -28.99 4.13 23.13
C ALA A 134 -28.99 2.60 23.18
N ALA A 135 -27.81 1.98 23.07
CA ALA A 135 -27.60 0.56 23.17
C ALA A 135 -27.67 0.00 24.61
N ASN A 136 -27.37 0.83 25.62
CA ASN A 136 -27.10 0.36 26.99
C ASN A 136 -28.03 0.91 28.08
N SER A 137 -29.27 1.27 27.74
CA SER A 137 -30.27 1.55 28.78
C SER A 137 -30.47 0.29 29.62
N PRO A 138 -30.16 0.30 30.94
CA PRO A 138 -30.47 -0.84 31.79
C PRO A 138 -31.96 -1.13 31.67
N SER A 139 -32.33 -2.40 31.54
CA SER A 139 -33.59 -2.83 32.13
C SER A 139 -33.51 -2.40 33.59
N SER A 140 -34.32 -1.43 34.02
CA SER A 140 -34.51 -1.23 35.44
C SER A 140 -34.83 -2.61 36.00
N GLY A 141 -34.04 -3.03 36.99
CA GLY A 141 -34.17 -4.33 37.61
C GLY A 141 -35.64 -4.57 37.93
N ASN A 142 -36.05 -5.82 37.69
CA ASN A 142 -37.34 -6.40 38.05
C ASN A 142 -37.80 -5.94 39.45
N THR A 143 -38.45 -4.78 39.55
CA THR A 143 -39.28 -4.44 40.68
C THR A 143 -40.61 -5.10 40.38
N ASN A 144 -40.74 -6.31 40.91
CA ASN A 144 -42.00 -6.99 41.05
C ASN A 144 -42.95 -6.11 41.87
N SER A 145 -43.64 -5.15 41.23
CA SER A 145 -44.70 -4.36 41.85
C SER A 145 -46.01 -5.10 41.64
N THR A 146 -46.21 -6.16 42.42
CA THR A 146 -47.56 -6.63 42.74
C THR A 146 -48.21 -5.55 43.62
N GLY A 147 -48.98 -4.65 43.01
CA GLY A 147 -49.70 -3.59 43.72
C GLY A 147 -50.66 -2.87 42.77
N GLY A 148 -51.96 -2.99 43.02
CA GLY A 148 -53.02 -2.63 42.09
C GLY A 148 -53.19 -1.13 41.80
N ALA A 149 -53.76 -0.91 40.61
CA ALA A 149 -54.66 0.18 40.20
C ALA A 149 -54.18 1.64 40.31
N SER A 150 -53.96 2.28 39.15
CA SER A 150 -54.66 3.50 38.72
C SER A 150 -54.08 3.99 37.40
N GLY A 151 -54.93 4.27 36.41
CA GLY A 151 -54.53 4.79 35.11
C GLY A 151 -53.87 6.17 35.24
N THR A 152 -52.58 6.23 34.94
CA THR A 152 -51.89 7.46 34.54
C THR A 152 -50.83 7.12 33.51
N ASN A 153 -50.85 7.86 32.40
CA ASN A 153 -49.84 7.82 31.34
C ASN A 153 -48.45 8.05 31.95
N GLY A 154 -47.69 6.98 32.16
CA GLY A 154 -46.33 7.09 32.69
C GLY A 154 -45.44 7.82 31.68
N THR A 155 -44.86 8.95 32.09
CA THR A 155 -43.86 9.67 31.31
C THR A 155 -42.68 8.73 31.02
N PRO A 156 -42.20 8.62 29.76
CA PRO A 156 -41.06 7.75 29.44
C PRO A 156 -39.85 8.10 30.31
N SER A 157 -39.22 7.09 30.92
CA SER A 157 -38.10 7.27 31.87
C SER A 157 -36.76 6.79 31.33
N ASN A 158 -36.75 6.03 30.23
CA ASN A 158 -35.56 5.51 29.56
C ASN A 158 -35.78 5.46 28.04
N LEU A 159 -34.70 5.23 27.27
CA LEU A 159 -34.78 5.25 25.81
C LEU A 159 -35.61 4.11 25.21
N GLN A 160 -35.59 2.93 25.83
CA GLN A 160 -36.38 1.80 25.34
C GLN A 160 -37.88 2.14 25.38
N ASP A 161 -38.33 2.81 26.44
CA ASP A 161 -39.72 3.27 26.57
C ASP A 161 -40.05 4.38 25.58
N ILE A 162 -39.12 5.30 25.32
CA ILE A 162 -39.27 6.36 24.29
C ILE A 162 -39.45 5.72 22.91
N ILE A 163 -38.57 4.78 22.53
CA ILE A 163 -38.63 4.10 21.22
C ILE A 163 -39.89 3.22 21.12
N ARG A 164 -40.24 2.48 22.18
CA ARG A 164 -41.43 1.62 22.22
C ARG A 164 -42.71 2.46 22.06
N ASN A 165 -42.80 3.58 22.76
CA ASN A 165 -43.94 4.50 22.65
C ASN A 165 -44.00 5.16 21.27
N ALA A 166 -42.85 5.57 20.74
CA ALA A 166 -42.77 6.16 19.40
C ALA A 166 -43.18 5.18 18.30
N LEU A 167 -42.76 3.91 18.37
CA LEU A 167 -43.18 2.86 17.45
C LEU A 167 -44.69 2.65 17.48
N LYS A 168 -45.27 2.52 18.68
CA LYS A 168 -46.73 2.37 18.85
C LYS A 168 -47.51 3.60 18.37
N ALA A 169 -46.95 4.80 18.51
CA ALA A 169 -47.56 6.05 18.06
C ALA A 169 -47.44 6.25 16.54
N ALA A 170 -46.30 5.88 15.95
CA ALA A 170 -46.04 6.04 14.53
C ALA A 170 -46.79 5.01 13.67
N ASP A 171 -47.03 3.80 14.19
CA ASP A 171 -47.81 2.76 13.50
C ASP A 171 -49.32 3.06 13.51
N LYS A 172 -49.79 3.91 14.44
CA LYS A 172 -51.18 4.36 14.55
C LYS A 172 -51.33 5.70 13.82
N ASN A 173 -51.65 5.66 12.53
CA ASN A 173 -52.08 6.84 11.81
C ASN A 173 -53.36 7.44 12.47
N GLY A 174 -53.20 8.42 13.36
CA GLY A 174 -54.19 9.46 13.66
C GLY A 174 -55.47 9.08 14.42
N SER A 175 -55.51 8.06 15.30
CA SER A 175 -56.66 7.87 16.17
C SER A 175 -56.31 7.55 17.63
N THR A 176 -56.90 8.35 18.51
CA THR A 176 -56.85 8.26 19.97
C THR A 176 -57.33 6.91 20.50
N GLY A 177 -56.56 6.34 21.42
CA GLY A 177 -57.05 5.36 22.39
C GLY A 177 -56.86 3.90 22.00
N GLY A 178 -55.92 3.23 22.65
CA GLY A 178 -55.76 1.77 22.57
C GLY A 178 -54.66 1.31 23.51
N SER A 179 -55.04 1.22 24.78
CA SER A 179 -54.27 0.71 25.92
C SER A 179 -54.14 -0.81 25.80
N GLY A 180 -52.98 -1.27 25.33
CA GLY A 180 -52.58 -2.68 25.34
C GLY A 180 -51.27 -2.81 26.11
N ASP A 181 -51.20 -3.84 26.95
CA ASP A 181 -50.18 -4.11 27.96
C ASP A 181 -48.75 -3.66 27.57
N VAL A 182 -48.14 -2.86 28.45
CA VAL A 182 -46.88 -2.13 28.18
C VAL A 182 -45.66 -3.03 28.43
N ASN A 183 -45.85 -4.15 29.14
CA ASN A 183 -44.78 -4.99 29.67
C ASN A 183 -44.82 -6.39 29.05
N GLY A 184 -44.21 -6.57 27.87
CA GLY A 184 -43.99 -7.92 27.33
C GLY A 184 -43.69 -8.03 25.84
N GLU A 185 -43.98 -7.00 25.03
CA GLU A 185 -43.72 -7.05 23.60
C GLU A 185 -42.24 -6.83 23.28
N ASN A 186 -41.65 -7.80 22.58
CA ASN A 186 -40.26 -7.75 22.13
C ASN A 186 -40.08 -6.54 21.19
N LEU A 187 -39.23 -5.58 21.60
CA LEU A 187 -38.97 -4.33 20.88
C LEU A 187 -38.51 -4.56 19.44
N GLN A 188 -37.74 -5.62 19.19
CA GLN A 188 -37.32 -6.02 17.85
C GLN A 188 -38.52 -6.40 16.98
N LYS A 189 -39.50 -7.13 17.52
CA LYS A 189 -40.72 -7.50 16.77
C LYS A 189 -41.56 -6.29 16.43
N LEU A 190 -41.72 -5.34 17.36
CA LEU A 190 -42.43 -4.08 17.11
C LEU A 190 -41.74 -3.27 16.01
N PHE A 191 -40.41 -3.25 16.02
CA PHE A 191 -39.62 -2.55 15.00
C PHE A 191 -39.74 -3.21 13.61
N GLU A 192 -39.62 -4.54 13.52
CA GLU A 192 -39.79 -5.31 12.28
C GLU A 192 -41.21 -5.17 11.70
N GLN A 193 -42.22 -5.16 12.58
CA GLN A 193 -43.60 -4.91 12.18
C GLN A 193 -43.74 -3.51 11.60
N TYR A 194 -43.24 -2.47 12.27
CA TYR A 194 -43.28 -1.10 11.77
C TYR A 194 -42.58 -0.99 10.41
N GLN A 195 -41.38 -1.54 10.28
CA GLN A 195 -40.60 -1.54 9.04
C GLN A 195 -41.38 -2.19 7.89
N THR A 196 -42.10 -3.28 8.16
CA THR A 196 -42.94 -3.97 7.18
C THR A 196 -44.17 -3.14 6.82
N THR A 197 -44.91 -2.61 7.81
CA THR A 197 -46.11 -1.80 7.58
C THR A 197 -45.81 -0.53 6.78
N HIS A 198 -44.65 0.08 7.01
CA HIS A 198 -44.27 1.37 6.42
C HIS A 198 -43.29 1.25 5.25
N ASN A 199 -43.04 0.04 4.72
CA ASN A 199 -42.08 -0.22 3.64
C ASN A 199 -40.70 0.45 3.87
N GLY A 200 -40.21 0.45 5.12
CA GLY A 200 -38.94 1.08 5.49
C GLY A 200 -38.93 2.61 5.53
N ASN A 201 -40.10 3.27 5.47
CA ASN A 201 -40.19 4.71 5.70
C ASN A 201 -40.25 5.02 7.21
N PHE A 202 -39.14 5.51 7.75
CA PHE A 202 -39.01 5.83 9.17
C PHE A 202 -39.22 7.31 9.52
N GLY A 203 -39.58 8.17 8.56
CA GLY A 203 -39.85 9.59 8.83
C GLY A 203 -40.87 9.81 9.97
N PRO A 204 -42.04 9.15 9.95
CA PRO A 204 -43.02 9.26 11.03
C PRO A 204 -42.51 8.70 12.37
N LEU A 205 -41.71 7.63 12.36
CA LEU A 205 -41.08 7.11 13.56
C LEU A 205 -40.12 8.14 14.18
N VAL A 206 -39.27 8.77 13.36
CA VAL A 206 -38.34 9.80 13.81
C VAL A 206 -39.08 10.94 14.51
N GLU A 207 -40.14 11.45 13.90
CA GLU A 207 -40.96 12.50 14.51
C GLU A 207 -41.54 12.09 15.86
N GLN A 208 -42.01 10.85 15.99
CA GLN A 208 -42.56 10.35 17.24
C GLN A 208 -41.49 10.09 18.30
N VAL A 209 -40.28 9.68 17.91
CA VAL A 209 -39.13 9.54 18.83
C VAL A 209 -38.74 10.91 19.38
N VAL A 210 -38.68 11.94 18.53
CA VAL A 210 -38.37 13.32 18.95
C VAL A 210 -39.45 13.84 19.91
N LYS A 211 -40.74 13.69 19.56
CA LYS A 211 -41.86 14.10 20.44
C LYS A 211 -41.84 13.37 21.79
N ALA A 212 -41.59 12.07 21.78
CA ALA A 212 -41.52 11.26 23.00
C ALA A 212 -40.31 11.65 23.87
N ALA A 213 -39.19 12.03 23.26
CA ALA A 213 -38.02 12.54 23.98
C ALA A 213 -38.26 13.91 24.63
N GLU A 214 -38.88 14.85 23.90
CA GLU A 214 -39.26 16.17 24.42
C GLU A 214 -40.19 16.05 25.64
N GLY A 215 -41.14 15.11 25.58
CA GLY A 215 -42.08 14.81 26.66
C GLY A 215 -41.52 13.96 27.81
N ALA A 216 -40.31 13.38 27.68
CA ALA A 216 -39.74 12.49 28.69
C ALA A 216 -39.26 13.24 29.94
N ASN A 217 -39.15 12.55 31.08
CA ASN A 217 -38.60 13.12 32.31
C ASN A 217 -37.07 12.99 32.34
N LEU A 218 -36.41 13.61 31.36
CA LEU A 218 -34.96 13.59 31.17
C LEU A 218 -34.38 15.02 31.21
N PRO A 219 -33.13 15.20 31.67
CA PRO A 219 -32.36 16.44 31.48
C PRO A 219 -32.37 16.94 30.02
N SER A 220 -32.37 18.26 29.83
CA SER A 220 -32.42 18.89 28.49
C SER A 220 -31.33 18.38 27.55
N ASP A 221 -30.11 18.20 28.05
CA ASP A 221 -28.98 17.69 27.26
C ASP A 221 -29.27 16.29 26.71
N GLN A 222 -29.98 15.44 27.46
CA GLN A 222 -30.36 14.09 27.04
C GLN A 222 -31.54 14.09 26.05
N LYS A 223 -32.41 15.10 26.10
CA LYS A 223 -33.48 15.27 25.09
C LYS A 223 -32.90 15.69 23.76
N ASP A 224 -32.04 16.71 23.77
CA ASP A 224 -31.28 17.17 22.60
C ASP A 224 -30.38 16.06 22.03
N LEU A 225 -29.88 15.19 22.91
CA LEU A 225 -29.15 13.99 22.55
C LEU A 225 -30.04 13.06 21.72
N ILE A 226 -31.16 12.59 22.27
CA ILE A 226 -32.06 11.65 21.60
C ILE A 226 -32.60 12.21 20.27
N THR A 227 -32.93 13.51 20.23
CA THR A 227 -33.38 14.19 19.01
C THR A 227 -32.31 14.20 17.92
N ARG A 228 -31.04 14.45 18.26
CA ARG A 228 -29.94 14.38 17.27
C ARG A 228 -29.69 12.96 16.78
N VAL A 229 -29.76 11.94 17.64
CA VAL A 229 -29.68 10.52 17.21
C VAL A 229 -30.77 10.20 16.23
N ALA A 230 -32.02 10.51 16.59
CA ALA A 230 -33.17 10.08 15.81
C ALA A 230 -33.10 10.59 14.37
N ASN A 231 -32.58 11.79 14.17
CA ASN A 231 -32.39 12.38 12.85
C ASN A 231 -31.17 11.83 12.09
N GLY A 232 -30.08 11.49 12.78
CA GLY A 232 -28.83 11.03 12.17
C GLY A 232 -28.73 9.53 11.90
N VAL A 233 -29.62 8.73 12.51
CA VAL A 233 -29.62 7.27 12.40
C VAL A 233 -30.21 6.79 11.08
N ASP A 234 -29.59 5.78 10.51
CA ASP A 234 -30.19 4.98 9.46
C ASP A 234 -31.05 3.86 10.05
N TRP A 235 -32.31 4.17 10.28
CA TRP A 235 -33.28 3.28 10.93
C TRP A 235 -33.49 1.95 10.18
N ASN A 236 -33.20 1.88 8.87
CA ASN A 236 -33.21 0.60 8.15
C ASN A 236 -32.19 -0.42 8.68
N ASN A 237 -31.19 0.04 9.42
CA ASN A 237 -30.07 -0.75 9.91
C ASN A 237 -29.96 -0.68 11.45
N VAL A 238 -31.09 -0.52 12.14
CA VAL A 238 -31.19 -0.61 13.60
C VAL A 238 -31.70 -2.00 14.00
N LYS A 239 -31.10 -2.57 15.05
CA LYS A 239 -31.56 -3.82 15.68
C LYS A 239 -31.63 -3.67 17.19
N PHE A 240 -32.51 -4.43 17.80
CA PHE A 240 -32.73 -4.48 19.24
C PHE A 240 -32.51 -5.91 19.77
N ASP A 241 -32.07 -6.01 21.02
CA ASP A 241 -32.03 -7.24 21.81
C ASP A 241 -32.75 -7.04 23.15
N GLY A 242 -32.67 -8.03 24.07
CA GLY A 242 -33.31 -7.95 25.38
C GLY A 242 -32.83 -6.79 26.27
N ASN A 243 -31.72 -6.14 25.93
CA ASN A 243 -31.08 -5.08 26.69
C ASN A 243 -31.15 -3.71 25.99
N GLY A 244 -31.77 -3.60 24.80
CA GLY A 244 -31.90 -2.33 24.09
C GLY A 244 -31.45 -2.42 22.64
N ILE A 245 -30.79 -1.39 22.12
CA ILE A 245 -30.29 -1.37 20.74
C ILE A 245 -29.02 -2.24 20.64
N SER A 246 -29.06 -3.29 19.82
CA SER A 246 -27.92 -4.18 19.57
C SER A 246 -27.11 -3.77 18.34
N THR A 247 -27.71 -3.07 17.39
CA THR A 247 -27.03 -2.50 16.21
C THR A 247 -27.62 -1.15 15.86
N ILE A 248 -26.78 -0.18 15.50
CA ILE A 248 -27.18 1.15 15.07
C ILE A 248 -26.24 1.66 13.99
N ALA A 249 -26.82 2.06 12.87
CA ALA A 249 -26.10 2.71 11.78
C ALA A 249 -26.33 4.22 11.82
N ILE A 250 -25.27 5.00 11.63
CA ILE A 250 -25.28 6.47 11.56
C ILE A 250 -24.88 6.86 10.15
N ARG A 251 -25.65 7.73 9.51
CA ARG A 251 -25.35 8.19 8.14
C ARG A 251 -24.12 9.08 8.12
N LYS A 252 -23.35 9.00 7.04
CA LYS A 252 -22.23 9.92 6.79
C LYS A 252 -22.72 11.37 6.69
N GLY A 253 -21.91 12.32 7.13
CA GLY A 253 -22.23 13.76 7.09
C GLY A 253 -23.07 14.26 8.27
N GLN A 254 -23.49 13.38 9.18
CA GLN A 254 -24.24 13.76 10.38
C GLN A 254 -23.33 14.28 11.51
N SER A 255 -22.04 13.96 11.46
CA SER A 255 -21.02 14.55 12.33
C SER A 255 -19.69 14.61 11.57
N PRO A 256 -19.19 15.82 11.24
CA PRO A 256 -17.87 15.99 10.60
C PRO A 256 -16.74 15.36 11.41
N GLU A 257 -16.84 15.39 12.73
CA GLU A 257 -15.86 14.80 13.64
C GLU A 257 -15.87 13.27 13.57
N LEU A 258 -17.06 12.66 13.62
CA LEU A 258 -17.20 11.21 13.46
C LEU A 258 -16.73 10.78 12.08
N ASP A 259 -17.04 11.57 11.04
CA ASP A 259 -16.56 11.30 9.68
C ASP A 259 -15.03 11.30 9.59
N ASN A 260 -14.37 12.22 10.29
CA ASN A 260 -12.92 12.28 10.35
C ASN A 260 -12.33 11.09 11.13
N VAL A 261 -12.86 10.77 12.31
CA VAL A 261 -12.39 9.62 13.11
C VAL A 261 -12.56 8.31 12.34
N MET A 262 -13.66 8.14 11.61
CA MET A 262 -13.93 6.93 10.85
C MET A 262 -13.06 6.81 9.59
N LYS A 263 -12.79 7.95 8.95
CA LYS A 263 -11.79 8.03 7.89
C LYS A 263 -10.41 7.61 8.42
N ASP A 264 -10.04 8.06 9.62
CA ASP A 264 -8.77 7.69 10.26
C ASP A 264 -8.73 6.20 10.60
N ILE A 265 -9.81 5.61 11.15
CA ILE A 265 -9.91 4.17 11.43
C ILE A 265 -9.75 3.33 10.15
N ASN A 266 -10.47 3.68 9.08
CA ASN A 266 -10.32 2.99 7.79
C ASN A 266 -8.90 3.05 7.28
N THR A 267 -8.27 4.20 7.47
CA THR A 267 -6.89 4.43 7.09
C THR A 267 -5.93 3.56 7.92
N ILE A 268 -6.12 3.46 9.23
CA ILE A 268 -5.39 2.53 10.12
C ILE A 268 -5.54 1.10 9.61
N GLN A 269 -6.76 0.64 9.38
CA GLN A 269 -6.99 -0.72 8.88
C GLN A 269 -6.28 -0.96 7.55
N ASP A 270 -6.30 0.00 6.63
CA ASP A 270 -5.60 -0.10 5.35
C ASP A 270 -4.07 -0.14 5.51
N ILE A 271 -3.50 0.60 6.46
CA ILE A 271 -2.08 0.51 6.83
C ILE A 271 -1.77 -0.91 7.31
N PHE A 272 -2.54 -1.44 8.27
CA PHE A 272 -2.29 -2.77 8.82
C PHE A 272 -2.55 -3.92 7.83
N LYS A 273 -3.30 -3.69 6.75
CA LYS A 273 -3.41 -4.62 5.60
C LYS A 273 -2.17 -4.60 4.72
N SER A 274 -1.62 -3.41 4.46
CA SER A 274 -0.47 -3.24 3.56
C SER A 274 0.25 -1.93 3.83
N ASN A 275 1.46 -2.01 4.39
CA ASN A 275 2.36 -0.87 4.57
C ASN A 275 3.80 -1.31 4.31
N ASN A 276 4.62 -0.40 3.77
CA ASN A 276 6.05 -0.63 3.66
C ASN A 276 6.84 0.68 3.50
N ILE A 277 7.95 0.79 4.21
CA ILE A 277 9.06 1.70 3.86
C ILE A 277 10.11 0.87 3.16
N ASN A 278 10.52 1.33 1.99
CA ASN A 278 11.51 0.70 1.15
C ASN A 278 12.72 1.62 1.01
N ILE A 279 13.89 1.12 1.37
CA ILE A 279 15.16 1.80 1.14
C ILE A 279 15.90 0.97 0.11
N ARG A 280 16.38 1.62 -0.95
CA ARG A 280 17.19 0.97 -1.97
C ARG A 280 18.45 1.77 -2.23
N SER A 281 19.59 1.09 -2.32
CA SER A 281 20.84 1.70 -2.80
C SER A 281 21.42 0.86 -3.92
N GLN A 282 21.77 1.50 -5.03
CA GLN A 282 22.30 0.83 -6.20
C GLN A 282 23.57 1.52 -6.63
N ASN A 283 24.67 0.80 -6.48
CA ASN A 283 26.01 1.30 -6.71
C ASN A 283 26.73 0.37 -7.66
N GLY A 284 27.57 0.92 -8.53
CA GLY A 284 28.20 0.09 -9.53
C GLY A 284 29.41 0.71 -10.17
N ILE A 285 30.36 -0.15 -10.52
CA ILE A 285 31.47 0.15 -11.39
C ILE A 285 31.43 -0.85 -12.54
N ALA A 286 31.63 -0.38 -13.76
CA ALA A 286 31.67 -1.22 -14.95
C ALA A 286 32.80 -0.79 -15.89
N LEU A 287 33.47 -1.77 -16.48
CA LEU A 287 34.45 -1.62 -17.54
C LEU A 287 34.01 -2.44 -18.75
N GLN A 288 33.84 -1.79 -19.89
CA GLN A 288 33.56 -2.42 -21.17
C GLN A 288 34.77 -2.23 -22.09
N LEU A 289 35.28 -3.35 -22.58
CA LEU A 289 36.38 -3.43 -23.52
C LEU A 289 35.80 -3.78 -24.89
N THR A 290 35.73 -2.77 -25.75
CA THR A 290 35.26 -2.92 -27.13
C THR A 290 36.05 -2.01 -28.05
N SER A 291 36.25 -2.48 -29.28
CA SER A 291 36.83 -1.73 -30.38
C SER A 291 36.29 -2.29 -31.69
N PRO A 292 36.39 -1.56 -32.82
CA PRO A 292 36.01 -2.10 -34.12
C PRO A 292 36.71 -3.44 -34.43
N TYR A 293 37.98 -3.58 -34.03
CA TYR A 293 38.76 -4.80 -34.22
C TYR A 293 38.31 -5.95 -33.30
N LEU A 294 38.07 -5.68 -32.02
CA LEU A 294 37.60 -6.70 -31.07
C LEU A 294 36.24 -7.23 -31.51
N LYS A 295 35.31 -6.36 -31.90
CA LYS A 295 33.97 -6.72 -32.37
C LYS A 295 33.98 -7.66 -33.56
N SER A 296 34.86 -7.43 -34.54
CA SER A 296 34.91 -8.22 -35.78
C SER A 296 35.67 -9.53 -35.64
N THR A 297 36.57 -9.65 -34.66
CA THR A 297 37.50 -10.78 -34.58
C THR A 297 37.21 -11.71 -33.40
N PHE A 298 36.98 -11.16 -32.20
CA PHE A 298 36.94 -11.92 -30.96
C PHE A 298 35.64 -11.77 -30.17
N GLY A 299 34.90 -10.69 -30.38
CA GLY A 299 33.82 -10.24 -29.48
C GLY A 299 34.30 -9.22 -28.45
N ALA A 300 33.34 -8.56 -27.81
CA ALA A 300 33.56 -7.54 -26.80
C ALA A 300 33.38 -8.13 -25.40
N LEU A 301 34.14 -7.62 -24.42
CA LEU A 301 34.14 -8.11 -23.05
C LEU A 301 33.75 -6.99 -22.08
N ALA A 302 33.13 -7.35 -20.96
CA ALA A 302 32.88 -6.41 -19.89
C ALA A 302 33.01 -7.06 -18.52
N PHE A 303 33.38 -6.25 -17.54
CA PHE A 303 33.51 -6.62 -16.14
C PHE A 303 32.77 -5.58 -15.30
N GLY A 304 32.17 -6.00 -14.19
CA GLY A 304 31.52 -5.08 -13.28
C GLY A 304 31.55 -5.55 -11.85
N VAL A 305 31.28 -4.61 -10.95
CA VAL A 305 30.92 -4.87 -9.56
C VAL A 305 29.68 -4.03 -9.28
N PHE A 306 28.57 -4.69 -8.98
CA PHE A 306 27.29 -4.05 -8.71
C PHE A 306 26.84 -4.40 -7.30
N ASN A 307 26.51 -3.39 -6.50
CA ASN A 307 25.97 -3.56 -5.17
C ASN A 307 24.54 -3.03 -5.15
N ASP A 308 23.59 -3.89 -4.74
CA ASP A 308 22.17 -3.59 -4.66
C ASP A 308 21.69 -3.91 -3.24
N THR A 309 21.31 -2.88 -2.51
CA THR A 309 20.79 -2.98 -1.14
C THR A 309 19.29 -2.76 -1.17
N HIS A 310 18.53 -3.67 -0.57
CA HIS A 310 17.08 -3.60 -0.40
C HIS A 310 16.75 -3.72 1.07
N GLY A 311 16.20 -2.67 1.66
CA GLY A 311 15.69 -2.64 3.03
C GLY A 311 14.19 -2.45 3.04
N ASN A 312 13.47 -3.31 3.76
CA ASN A 312 12.05 -3.20 4.02
C ASN A 312 11.77 -3.04 5.50
N ILE A 313 10.85 -2.15 5.82
CA ILE A 313 10.18 -2.09 7.11
C ILE A 313 8.68 -2.13 6.86
N SER A 314 7.97 -3.06 7.50
CA SER A 314 6.52 -3.17 7.40
C SER A 314 5.91 -3.72 8.70
N ILE A 315 4.60 -3.58 8.84
CA ILE A 315 3.81 -4.23 9.87
C ILE A 315 2.98 -5.33 9.21
N LYS A 316 3.15 -6.56 9.70
CA LYS A 316 2.36 -7.71 9.31
C LYS A 316 1.32 -7.97 10.40
N SER A 317 0.06 -7.81 10.02
CA SER A 317 -1.08 -8.20 10.85
C SER A 317 -1.87 -9.33 10.19
N ASP A 318 -2.52 -10.13 11.01
CA ASP A 318 -3.50 -11.11 10.54
C ASP A 318 -4.73 -10.36 9.98
N PRO A 319 -5.08 -10.53 8.69
CA PRO A 319 -6.22 -9.85 8.08
C PRO A 319 -7.56 -10.18 8.75
N SER A 320 -7.68 -11.34 9.40
CA SER A 320 -8.87 -11.73 10.16
C SER A 320 -9.01 -10.98 11.49
N ARG A 321 -7.94 -10.31 11.93
CA ARG A 321 -7.83 -9.60 13.21
C ARG A 321 -7.78 -8.08 13.05
N LEU A 322 -8.46 -7.54 12.04
CA LEU A 322 -8.47 -6.10 11.76
C LEU A 322 -9.79 -5.41 12.14
N ARG A 323 -10.76 -6.13 12.72
CA ARG A 323 -12.02 -5.54 13.17
C ARG A 323 -11.75 -4.58 14.33
N LEU A 324 -12.47 -3.47 14.36
CA LEU A 324 -12.34 -2.52 15.46
C LEU A 324 -13.34 -2.87 16.54
N ILE A 325 -12.92 -3.73 17.46
CA ILE A 325 -13.74 -4.17 18.59
C ILE A 325 -13.10 -3.63 19.86
N VAL A 326 -13.89 -2.93 20.66
CA VAL A 326 -13.50 -2.35 21.95
C VAL A 326 -14.42 -2.86 23.05
N GLY A 327 -13.92 -3.01 24.27
CA GLY A 327 -14.72 -3.47 25.40
C GLY A 327 -13.89 -4.14 26.49
N SER A 328 -14.57 -4.45 27.59
CA SER A 328 -14.02 -5.18 28.74
C SER A 328 -15.14 -5.83 29.55
N GLY A 329 -14.89 -7.00 30.13
CA GLY A 329 -15.92 -7.74 30.88
C GLY A 329 -16.99 -8.29 29.94
N ASP A 330 -18.27 -8.07 30.23
CA ASP A 330 -19.37 -8.58 29.39
C ASP A 330 -19.78 -7.63 28.25
N ASN A 331 -19.09 -6.49 28.11
CA ASN A 331 -19.52 -5.40 27.26
C ASN A 331 -18.50 -5.12 26.15
N TYR A 332 -18.78 -5.66 24.96
CA TYR A 332 -17.99 -5.44 23.75
C TYR A 332 -18.83 -4.83 22.66
N SER A 333 -18.22 -3.93 21.90
CA SER A 333 -18.83 -3.28 20.74
C SER A 333 -17.87 -3.27 19.57
N GLU A 334 -18.41 -3.58 18.40
CA GLU A 334 -17.73 -3.46 17.12
C GLU A 334 -18.14 -2.16 16.43
N LEU A 335 -17.15 -1.51 15.86
CA LEU A 335 -17.32 -0.40 14.95
C LEU A 335 -16.91 -0.82 13.54
N SER A 336 -17.84 -0.67 12.60
CA SER A 336 -17.62 -0.93 11.17
C SER A 336 -18.02 0.28 10.33
N THR A 337 -17.39 0.43 9.17
CA THR A 337 -17.64 1.55 8.25
C THR A 337 -18.21 1.04 6.93
N SER A 338 -19.03 1.88 6.30
CA SER A 338 -19.56 1.65 4.96
C SER A 338 -19.48 2.92 4.11
N SER A 339 -19.83 2.82 2.83
CA SER A 339 -19.91 4.00 1.95
C SER A 339 -21.01 4.99 2.36
N SER A 340 -22.05 4.51 3.06
CA SER A 340 -23.21 5.30 3.47
C SER A 340 -23.15 5.80 4.92
N GLY A 341 -22.22 5.30 5.74
CA GLY A 341 -22.14 5.66 7.15
C GLY A 341 -21.31 4.70 7.99
N TYR A 342 -21.65 4.61 9.28
CA TYR A 342 -20.92 3.82 10.28
C TYR A 342 -21.90 2.98 11.07
N THR A 343 -21.54 1.74 11.36
CA THR A 343 -22.39 0.82 12.12
C THR A 343 -21.68 0.42 13.39
N PHE A 344 -22.35 0.69 14.51
CA PHE A 344 -21.99 0.18 15.83
C PHE A 344 -22.84 -1.05 16.09
N SER A 345 -22.21 -2.14 16.49
CA SER A 345 -22.91 -3.38 16.85
C SER A 345 -22.36 -3.93 18.15
N LYS A 346 -23.23 -4.51 18.95
CA LYS A 346 -22.82 -5.33 20.08
C LYS A 346 -21.93 -6.47 19.58
N SER A 347 -20.89 -6.76 20.33
CA SER A 347 -19.90 -7.81 20.04
C SER A 347 -19.70 -8.69 21.27
N SER A 348 -18.71 -9.57 21.24
CA SER A 348 -18.42 -10.52 22.31
C SER A 348 -16.93 -10.52 22.66
N GLU A 349 -16.60 -11.03 23.86
CA GLU A 349 -15.21 -11.27 24.26
C GLU A 349 -14.51 -12.20 23.26
N ASN A 350 -15.23 -13.22 22.78
CA ASN A 350 -14.71 -14.15 21.79
C ASN A 350 -14.39 -13.46 20.46
N ASP A 351 -15.24 -12.55 20.00
CA ASP A 351 -14.97 -11.75 18.79
C ASP A 351 -13.81 -10.79 19.00
N TYR A 352 -13.74 -10.13 20.15
CA TYR A 352 -12.62 -9.26 20.50
C TYR A 352 -11.30 -10.02 20.47
N ASN A 353 -11.21 -11.13 21.19
CA ASN A 353 -9.99 -11.93 21.30
C ASN A 353 -9.57 -12.56 19.97
N ASN A 354 -10.50 -12.87 19.07
CA ASN A 354 -10.21 -13.56 17.81
C ASN A 354 -10.14 -12.67 16.58
N HIS A 355 -10.70 -11.46 16.62
CA HIS A 355 -10.81 -10.60 15.44
C HIS A 355 -10.45 -9.12 15.66
N SER A 356 -10.21 -8.68 16.90
CA SER A 356 -9.88 -7.28 17.18
C SER A 356 -8.44 -6.93 16.81
N LEU A 357 -8.27 -5.78 16.14
CA LEU A 357 -6.95 -5.17 15.92
C LEU A 357 -6.27 -4.83 17.25
N ILE A 358 -7.04 -4.36 18.23
CA ILE A 358 -6.52 -3.94 19.54
C ILE A 358 -5.99 -5.17 20.29
N ALA A 359 -6.77 -6.26 20.32
CA ALA A 359 -6.33 -7.51 20.92
C ALA A 359 -5.12 -8.10 20.17
N SER A 360 -5.07 -7.96 18.84
CA SER A 360 -3.93 -8.40 18.03
C SER A 360 -2.64 -7.66 18.39
N LEU A 361 -2.72 -6.36 18.64
CA LEU A 361 -1.58 -5.53 19.07
C LEU A 361 -1.14 -5.88 20.49
N GLN A 362 -2.08 -6.03 21.43
CA GLN A 362 -1.78 -6.33 22.84
C GLN A 362 -1.18 -7.73 23.03
N ASN A 363 -1.67 -8.72 22.28
CA ASN A 363 -1.24 -10.11 22.41
C ASN A 363 -0.06 -10.47 21.49
N GLY A 364 0.53 -9.50 20.79
CA GLY A 364 1.70 -9.71 19.92
C GLY A 364 1.41 -10.46 18.61
N ASN A 365 0.15 -10.56 18.20
CA ASN A 365 -0.26 -11.18 16.93
C ASN A 365 -0.01 -10.26 15.72
N SER A 366 0.09 -8.96 15.95
CA SER A 366 0.60 -7.99 14.98
C SER A 366 2.11 -7.83 15.17
N LYS A 367 2.88 -8.08 14.11
CA LYS A 367 4.34 -8.09 14.15
C LYS A 367 4.94 -7.01 13.26
N ALA A 368 6.02 -6.39 13.73
CA ALA A 368 6.90 -5.65 12.87
C ALA A 368 7.78 -6.62 12.08
N VAL A 369 7.85 -6.42 10.77
CA VAL A 369 8.72 -7.17 9.87
C VAL A 369 9.79 -6.21 9.38
N ASN A 370 11.05 -6.60 9.58
CA ASN A 370 12.16 -5.98 8.86
C ASN A 370 12.84 -7.01 7.99
N SER A 371 13.30 -6.53 6.85
CA SER A 371 14.22 -7.30 6.03
C SER A 371 15.28 -6.39 5.44
N LEU A 372 16.50 -6.92 5.35
CA LEU A 372 17.61 -6.26 4.69
C LEU A 372 18.32 -7.31 3.84
N PHE A 373 18.46 -7.00 2.56
CA PHE A 373 19.14 -7.84 1.59
C PHE A 373 20.15 -6.99 0.83
N ILE A 374 21.43 -7.27 1.03
CA ILE A 374 22.54 -6.58 0.37
C ILE A 374 23.16 -7.57 -0.60
N LEU A 375 23.00 -7.33 -1.89
CA LEU A 375 23.52 -8.17 -2.96
C LEU A 375 24.74 -7.50 -3.61
N THR A 376 25.84 -8.23 -3.71
CA THR A 376 26.98 -7.85 -4.54
C THR A 376 27.10 -8.82 -5.70
N GLU A 377 26.96 -8.31 -6.92
CA GLU A 377 27.16 -9.04 -8.17
C GLU A 377 28.52 -8.68 -8.77
N VAL A 378 29.28 -9.69 -9.18
CA VAL A 378 30.51 -9.55 -9.97
C VAL A 378 30.30 -10.23 -11.33
N PRO A 379 29.71 -9.52 -12.31
CA PRO A 379 29.51 -10.03 -13.66
C PRO A 379 30.77 -9.99 -14.51
N ILE A 380 30.92 -11.04 -15.33
CA ILE A 380 31.77 -11.07 -16.52
C ILE A 380 30.86 -11.29 -17.72
N GLY A 381 30.86 -10.35 -18.66
CA GLY A 381 30.05 -10.40 -19.87
C GLY A 381 30.87 -10.54 -21.13
N TYR A 382 30.29 -11.24 -22.09
CA TYR A 382 30.79 -11.38 -23.45
C TYR A 382 29.67 -11.07 -24.43
N ALA A 383 29.99 -10.34 -25.49
CA ALA A 383 29.04 -10.04 -26.55
C ALA A 383 29.68 -10.14 -27.93
N TYR A 384 28.90 -10.62 -28.88
CA TYR A 384 29.29 -10.77 -30.26
C TYR A 384 28.37 -9.96 -31.16
N SER A 385 28.94 -9.35 -32.20
CA SER A 385 28.21 -8.51 -33.16
C SER A 385 28.22 -9.18 -34.53
N ILE A 386 27.04 -9.47 -35.06
CA ILE A 386 26.83 -10.00 -36.40
C ILE A 386 26.51 -8.82 -37.31
N ALA A 387 27.45 -8.47 -38.19
CA ALA A 387 27.25 -7.41 -39.17
C ALA A 387 26.24 -7.84 -40.24
N LEU A 388 25.23 -7.01 -40.47
CA LEU A 388 24.21 -7.15 -41.51
C LEU A 388 24.26 -5.92 -42.44
N PRO A 389 23.74 -5.99 -43.67
CA PRO A 389 23.69 -4.81 -44.54
C PRO A 389 22.88 -3.67 -43.90
N GLY A 390 23.56 -2.60 -43.48
CA GLY A 390 22.96 -1.44 -42.84
C GLY A 390 22.56 -1.63 -41.37
N SER A 391 22.89 -2.75 -40.74
CA SER A 391 22.53 -3.01 -39.34
C SER A 391 23.51 -3.97 -38.65
N ASN A 392 23.39 -4.10 -37.33
CA ASN A 392 24.15 -5.05 -36.53
C ASN A 392 23.21 -5.81 -35.59
N LEU A 393 23.31 -7.13 -35.56
CA LEU A 393 22.65 -7.96 -34.56
C LEU A 393 23.67 -8.32 -33.48
N ASN A 394 23.47 -7.82 -32.26
CA ASN A 394 24.34 -8.08 -31.13
C ASN A 394 23.69 -9.11 -30.21
N VAL A 395 24.46 -10.08 -29.76
CA VAL A 395 24.04 -11.10 -28.80
C VAL A 395 25.05 -11.13 -27.67
N GLY A 396 24.58 -11.19 -26.43
CA GLY A 396 25.46 -11.22 -25.27
C GLY A 396 24.99 -12.15 -24.17
N ILE A 397 25.95 -12.59 -23.37
CA ILE A 397 25.78 -13.40 -22.17
C ILE A 397 26.63 -12.82 -21.05
N ALA A 398 26.15 -12.88 -19.81
CA ALA A 398 26.93 -12.57 -18.63
C ALA A 398 26.78 -13.67 -17.57
N LEU A 399 27.92 -14.03 -16.98
CA LEU A 399 28.00 -14.92 -15.82
C LEU A 399 28.33 -14.08 -14.60
N LYS A 400 27.62 -14.29 -13.51
CA LYS A 400 27.69 -13.47 -12.31
C LYS A 400 28.03 -14.32 -11.11
N TYR A 401 29.11 -14.00 -10.43
CA TYR A 401 29.24 -14.39 -9.03
C TYR A 401 28.41 -13.44 -8.18
N MET A 402 27.61 -13.98 -7.25
CA MET A 402 26.70 -13.20 -6.44
C MET A 402 26.93 -13.55 -4.98
N ASN A 403 27.24 -12.55 -4.16
CA ASN A 403 27.33 -12.69 -2.70
C ASN A 403 26.29 -11.80 -2.06
N ALA A 404 25.46 -12.36 -1.20
CA ALA A 404 24.38 -11.65 -0.52
C ALA A 404 24.57 -11.70 0.99
N TYR A 405 24.26 -10.59 1.66
CA TYR A 405 23.99 -10.55 3.08
C TYR A 405 22.48 -10.42 3.29
N GLY A 406 21.91 -11.27 4.15
CA GLY A 406 20.48 -11.34 4.39
C GLY A 406 20.13 -11.23 5.87
N MET A 407 19.06 -10.50 6.13
CA MET A 407 18.37 -10.45 7.41
C MET A 407 16.86 -10.44 7.15
N TYR A 408 16.15 -11.28 7.87
CA TYR A 408 14.69 -11.28 7.93
C TYR A 408 14.27 -11.57 9.35
N ASN A 409 13.48 -10.69 9.96
CA ASN A 409 13.01 -10.88 11.32
C ASN A 409 11.57 -10.37 11.46
N GLU A 410 10.75 -11.18 12.14
CA GLU A 410 9.42 -10.79 12.61
C GLU A 410 9.49 -10.66 14.14
N GLY A 411 9.04 -9.54 14.71
CA GLY A 411 9.07 -9.31 16.15
C GLY A 411 7.96 -8.39 16.63
N SER A 412 7.89 -8.18 17.95
CA SER A 412 7.00 -7.17 18.53
C SER A 412 7.31 -5.79 17.96
N ILE A 413 6.26 -4.98 17.77
CA ILE A 413 6.39 -3.57 17.38
C ILE A 413 7.18 -2.78 18.44
N SER A 414 7.02 -3.12 19.73
CA SER A 414 7.70 -2.43 20.84
C SER A 414 9.23 -2.57 20.81
N ASP A 415 9.73 -3.73 20.39
CA ASP A 415 11.15 -4.10 20.47
C ASP A 415 11.84 -3.99 19.10
N PHE A 416 11.15 -3.38 18.14
CA PHE A 416 11.52 -3.31 16.73
C PHE A 416 12.92 -2.72 16.54
N MET A 417 13.23 -1.58 17.17
CA MET A 417 14.51 -0.89 17.03
C MET A 417 15.69 -1.66 17.63
N GLY A 418 15.52 -2.21 18.83
CA GLY A 418 16.57 -3.00 19.49
C GLY A 418 16.88 -4.29 18.72
N SER A 419 15.84 -4.96 18.22
CA SER A 419 15.98 -6.16 17.40
C SER A 419 16.66 -5.86 16.06
N PHE A 420 16.28 -4.76 15.39
CA PHE A 420 16.89 -4.35 14.12
C PHE A 420 18.40 -4.12 14.25
N GLN A 421 18.85 -3.35 15.25
CA GLN A 421 20.27 -3.07 15.45
C GLN A 421 21.10 -4.33 15.69
N ASN A 422 20.59 -5.26 16.51
CA ASN A 422 21.27 -6.52 16.78
C ASN A 422 21.29 -7.45 15.56
N ASN A 423 20.20 -7.49 14.79
CA ASN A 423 20.11 -8.34 13.61
C ASN A 423 20.98 -7.82 12.45
N VAL A 424 21.12 -6.49 12.29
CA VAL A 424 22.03 -5.90 11.29
C VAL A 424 23.50 -6.27 11.59
N LYS A 425 23.88 -6.38 12.87
CA LYS A 425 25.24 -6.83 13.24
C LYS A 425 25.49 -8.31 12.95
N ASN A 426 24.43 -9.12 12.92
CA ASN A 426 24.50 -10.57 12.77
C ASN A 426 23.94 -11.04 11.42
N MET A 427 24.02 -10.19 10.38
CA MET A 427 23.59 -10.57 9.03
C MET A 427 24.34 -11.79 8.54
N GLU A 428 23.61 -12.69 7.90
CA GLU A 428 24.17 -13.92 7.36
C GLU A 428 24.58 -13.71 5.92
N ASN A 429 25.65 -14.36 5.50
CA ASN A 429 26.11 -14.33 4.12
C ASN A 429 25.77 -15.64 3.39
N ALA A 430 25.42 -15.52 2.12
CA ALA A 430 25.24 -16.65 1.22
C ALA A 430 25.69 -16.24 -0.18
N SER A 431 26.11 -17.22 -0.99
CA SER A 431 26.56 -16.95 -2.36
C SER A 431 25.83 -17.85 -3.36
N SER A 432 25.68 -17.34 -4.58
CA SER A 432 25.07 -18.04 -5.70
C SER A 432 25.68 -17.53 -7.01
N TYR A 433 25.25 -18.09 -8.12
CA TYR A 433 25.63 -17.66 -9.45
C TYR A 433 24.40 -17.23 -10.25
N GLY A 434 24.54 -16.21 -11.10
CA GLY A 434 23.51 -15.70 -11.99
C GLY A 434 23.94 -15.76 -13.45
N ILE A 435 22.98 -15.97 -14.34
CA ILE A 435 23.18 -15.97 -15.79
C ILE A 435 22.22 -14.96 -16.42
N ASP A 436 22.77 -14.03 -17.19
CA ASP A 436 22.00 -13.05 -17.94
C ASP A 436 22.27 -13.25 -19.45
N VAL A 437 21.23 -13.12 -20.27
CA VAL A 437 21.32 -13.22 -21.73
C VAL A 437 20.57 -12.05 -22.37
N GLY A 438 21.07 -11.57 -23.49
CA GLY A 438 20.46 -10.43 -24.15
C GLY A 438 20.73 -10.38 -25.64
N VAL A 439 19.85 -9.64 -26.33
CA VAL A 439 19.92 -9.38 -27.76
C VAL A 439 19.67 -7.90 -27.99
N ASN A 440 20.39 -7.30 -28.93
CA ASN A 440 20.19 -5.93 -29.35
C ASN A 440 20.39 -5.80 -30.87
N TYR A 441 19.37 -5.33 -31.57
CA TYR A 441 19.41 -5.04 -33.00
C TYR A 441 19.62 -3.53 -33.21
N ASP A 442 20.72 -3.17 -33.87
CA ASP A 442 21.06 -1.78 -34.23
C ASP A 442 20.83 -1.56 -35.73
N LEU A 443 19.87 -0.71 -36.09
CA LEU A 443 19.78 -0.15 -37.43
C LEU A 443 20.75 1.05 -37.51
N ASN A 444 21.81 0.91 -38.30
CA ASN A 444 22.82 1.96 -38.43
C ASN A 444 22.23 3.13 -39.23
N LEU A 445 22.37 4.34 -38.68
CA LEU A 445 21.92 5.57 -39.32
C LEU A 445 23.16 6.36 -39.78
N PHE A 446 23.06 7.68 -39.85
CA PHE A 446 24.19 8.54 -40.23
C PHE A 446 25.23 8.59 -39.10
N SER A 447 26.52 8.50 -39.46
CA SER A 447 27.66 8.48 -38.51
C SER A 447 27.59 7.30 -37.54
N ASP A 448 27.97 7.44 -36.27
CA ASP A 448 27.91 6.37 -35.25
C ASP A 448 26.49 6.18 -34.66
N SER A 449 25.48 6.85 -35.23
CA SER A 449 24.12 6.82 -34.69
C SER A 449 23.37 5.54 -35.05
N ALA A 450 22.50 5.07 -34.15
CA ALA A 450 21.68 3.88 -34.41
C ALA A 450 20.28 3.99 -33.81
N LEU A 451 19.31 3.37 -34.47
CA LEU A 451 18.04 3.00 -33.85
C LEU A 451 18.15 1.56 -33.35
N SER A 452 18.01 1.37 -32.05
CA SER A 452 18.28 0.13 -31.34
C SER A 452 17.01 -0.46 -30.76
N VAL A 453 16.86 -1.78 -30.86
CA VAL A 453 15.81 -2.55 -30.19
C VAL A 453 16.47 -3.66 -29.38
N GLY A 454 16.23 -3.64 -28.07
CA GLY A 454 16.88 -4.54 -27.12
C GLY A 454 15.88 -5.38 -26.36
N VAL A 455 16.26 -6.63 -26.06
CA VAL A 455 15.55 -7.52 -25.14
C VAL A 455 16.59 -8.21 -24.24
N VAL A 456 16.28 -8.33 -22.96
CA VAL A 456 17.13 -9.01 -21.98
C VAL A 456 16.31 -9.97 -21.13
N ALA A 457 16.94 -11.09 -20.77
CA ALA A 457 16.51 -11.97 -19.70
C ALA A 457 17.64 -12.07 -18.66
N LYS A 458 17.41 -11.57 -17.45
CA LYS A 458 18.39 -11.64 -16.34
C LYS A 458 18.03 -12.77 -15.38
N ASN A 459 19.05 -13.33 -14.72
CA ASN A 459 18.92 -14.37 -13.70
C ASN A 459 18.11 -15.58 -14.17
N ILE A 460 18.32 -16.02 -15.42
CA ILE A 460 17.53 -17.10 -16.06
C ILE A 460 17.62 -18.43 -15.31
N ASN A 461 18.68 -18.61 -14.50
CA ASN A 461 18.92 -19.77 -13.67
C ASN A 461 18.32 -19.67 -12.25
N THR A 462 17.60 -18.58 -11.93
CA THR A 462 16.93 -18.35 -10.63
C THR A 462 17.84 -18.55 -9.40
N PRO A 463 18.84 -17.67 -9.18
CA PRO A 463 19.77 -17.77 -8.05
C PRO A 463 19.05 -17.86 -6.69
N LYS A 464 19.52 -18.74 -5.81
CA LYS A 464 18.96 -18.95 -4.46
C LYS A 464 20.02 -18.73 -3.40
N PHE A 465 19.68 -17.97 -2.38
CA PHE A 465 20.53 -17.65 -1.24
C PHE A 465 19.89 -18.23 0.01
N ASN A 466 20.49 -19.29 0.55
CA ASN A 466 19.99 -19.96 1.74
C ASN A 466 20.65 -19.34 2.98
N PHE A 467 19.88 -18.56 3.73
CA PHE A 467 20.20 -18.13 5.08
C PHE A 467 19.57 -19.11 6.08
N LYS A 468 20.03 -19.15 7.33
CA LYS A 468 19.55 -20.11 8.36
C LYS A 468 18.04 -20.00 8.60
N HIS A 469 17.50 -18.79 8.52
CA HIS A 469 16.10 -18.51 8.87
C HIS A 469 15.23 -18.07 7.69
N ALA A 470 15.81 -17.91 6.50
CA ALA A 470 15.09 -17.50 5.31
C ALA A 470 15.83 -17.90 4.03
N THR A 471 15.10 -18.06 2.93
CA THR A 471 15.69 -18.22 1.61
C THR A 471 15.30 -17.02 0.76
N ALA A 472 16.29 -16.33 0.20
CA ALA A 472 16.06 -15.34 -0.84
C ALA A 472 16.20 -15.98 -2.21
N ILE A 473 15.25 -15.71 -3.10
CA ILE A 473 15.20 -16.25 -4.46
C ILE A 473 15.14 -15.07 -5.43
N ILE A 474 16.12 -14.97 -6.32
CA ILE A 474 16.10 -13.98 -7.39
C ILE A 474 15.52 -14.66 -8.63
N LYS A 475 14.26 -14.38 -8.97
CA LYS A 475 13.62 -14.97 -10.15
C LYS A 475 14.09 -14.29 -11.45
N PRO A 476 13.80 -14.87 -12.62
CA PRO A 476 14.17 -14.30 -13.91
C PRO A 476 13.44 -12.98 -14.19
N GLN A 477 14.17 -11.98 -14.68
CA GLN A 477 13.62 -10.67 -15.08
C GLN A 477 13.63 -10.55 -16.59
N TYR A 478 12.58 -9.94 -17.16
CA TYR A 478 12.46 -9.73 -18.61
C TYR A 478 12.15 -8.27 -18.89
N ARG A 479 12.96 -7.64 -19.75
CA ARG A 479 12.77 -6.24 -20.16
C ARG A 479 13.05 -6.08 -21.65
N ALA A 480 12.27 -5.23 -22.29
CA ALA A 480 12.50 -4.81 -23.66
C ALA A 480 12.60 -3.29 -23.73
N GLY A 481 13.29 -2.80 -24.75
CA GLY A 481 13.45 -1.36 -24.94
C GLY A 481 13.75 -0.98 -26.38
N ILE A 482 13.52 0.29 -26.68
CA ILE A 482 13.90 0.94 -27.93
C ILE A 482 14.72 2.18 -27.61
N ALA A 483 15.71 2.49 -28.42
CA ALA A 483 16.49 3.70 -28.25
C ALA A 483 16.97 4.27 -29.58
N TYR A 484 16.93 5.60 -29.70
CA TYR A 484 17.76 6.33 -30.64
C TYR A 484 19.07 6.70 -29.94
N ASN A 485 20.17 6.15 -30.42
CA ASN A 485 21.52 6.39 -29.93
C ASN A 485 22.24 7.34 -30.87
N GLY A 486 22.18 8.65 -30.63
CA GLY A 486 22.95 9.66 -31.36
C GLY A 486 23.97 10.39 -30.47
N ASP A 487 24.91 11.09 -31.12
CA ASP A 487 25.97 11.83 -30.42
C ASP A 487 25.44 13.04 -29.65
N TYR A 488 24.65 13.89 -30.34
CA TYR A 488 24.05 15.10 -29.76
C TYR A 488 22.72 14.81 -29.05
N PHE A 489 21.91 13.93 -29.64
CA PHE A 489 20.59 13.60 -29.13
C PHE A 489 20.48 12.10 -28.90
N SER A 490 19.88 11.70 -27.80
CA SER A 490 19.50 10.31 -27.59
C SER A 490 18.12 10.26 -26.96
N ALA A 491 17.32 9.25 -27.29
CA ALA A 491 16.04 9.00 -26.66
C ALA A 491 15.88 7.52 -26.42
N ALA A 492 15.27 7.13 -25.31
CA ALA A 492 15.08 5.73 -24.98
C ALA A 492 13.74 5.51 -24.28
N PHE A 493 13.21 4.30 -24.43
CA PHE A 493 12.03 3.82 -23.75
C PHE A 493 12.19 2.32 -23.45
N ASP A 494 11.92 1.93 -22.21
CA ASP A 494 11.98 0.56 -21.73
C ASP A 494 10.68 0.17 -21.03
N ALA A 495 10.37 -1.12 -21.06
CA ALA A 495 9.24 -1.71 -20.33
C ALA A 495 9.61 -3.08 -19.75
N ASP A 496 9.28 -3.28 -18.47
CA ASP A 496 9.30 -4.59 -17.82
C ASP A 496 8.20 -5.47 -18.42
N LEU A 497 8.61 -6.59 -19.03
CA LEU A 497 7.69 -7.52 -19.68
C LEU A 497 6.90 -8.37 -18.67
N ALA A 498 7.44 -8.52 -17.45
CA ALA A 498 6.81 -9.23 -16.34
C ALA A 498 6.91 -8.42 -15.05
N PRO A 499 5.93 -8.54 -14.12
CA PRO A 499 6.05 -7.96 -12.79
C PRO A 499 7.25 -8.51 -12.04
N ASN A 500 7.80 -7.67 -11.18
CA ASN A 500 8.98 -7.91 -10.39
C ASN A 500 8.67 -7.69 -8.89
N GLU A 501 8.85 -8.68 -8.02
CA GLU A 501 8.98 -8.51 -6.56
C GLU A 501 9.94 -7.39 -6.15
N VAL A 502 9.55 -6.54 -5.22
CA VAL A 502 10.45 -5.48 -4.70
C VAL A 502 11.46 -6.06 -3.71
N TYR A 503 11.19 -7.24 -3.16
CA TYR A 503 12.06 -7.92 -2.19
C TYR A 503 12.25 -9.40 -2.53
N PRO A 504 13.45 -9.95 -2.32
CA PRO A 504 13.78 -11.29 -2.79
C PRO A 504 13.51 -12.40 -1.76
N PHE A 505 13.14 -12.07 -0.52
CA PHE A 505 12.75 -13.09 0.45
C PHE A 505 11.45 -13.73 0.00
N ALA A 506 11.49 -15.04 -0.26
CA ALA A 506 10.30 -15.80 -0.64
C ALA A 506 9.19 -15.50 0.38
N ALA A 507 7.95 -15.25 -0.08
CA ALA A 507 6.82 -14.92 0.78
C ALA A 507 6.70 -15.91 1.94
N GLN A 508 7.32 -15.57 3.08
CA GLN A 508 7.22 -16.32 4.31
C GLN A 508 5.81 -16.04 4.83
N ASN A 509 4.88 -16.91 4.46
CA ASN A 509 3.52 -17.00 4.98
C ASN A 509 2.67 -15.73 4.81
N GLY A 510 2.28 -15.43 3.56
CA GLY A 510 1.11 -14.58 3.28
C GLY A 510 1.28 -13.06 3.37
N ALA A 511 2.50 -12.54 3.55
CA ALA A 511 2.75 -11.11 3.38
C ALA A 511 2.53 -10.72 1.90
N SER A 512 1.74 -9.67 1.66
CA SER A 512 1.48 -9.12 0.33
C SER A 512 2.79 -8.90 -0.42
N LEU A 513 3.05 -9.69 -1.46
CA LEU A 513 4.20 -9.53 -2.34
C LEU A 513 4.07 -8.18 -3.04
N LEU A 514 4.89 -7.21 -2.65
CA LEU A 514 4.95 -5.93 -3.33
C LEU A 514 5.60 -6.17 -4.69
N LEU A 515 4.81 -6.03 -5.76
CA LEU A 515 5.26 -6.15 -7.14
C LEU A 515 5.52 -4.76 -7.71
N SER A 516 6.43 -4.68 -8.66
CA SER A 516 6.80 -3.51 -9.45
C SER A 516 6.82 -3.91 -10.92
N GLN A 517 6.29 -3.08 -11.81
CA GLN A 517 6.44 -3.29 -13.24
C GLN A 517 6.63 -1.93 -13.90
N MET A 518 7.88 -1.61 -14.18
CA MET A 518 8.26 -0.28 -14.65
C MET A 518 8.08 -0.13 -16.15
N ILE A 519 7.55 1.02 -16.54
CA ILE A 519 7.72 1.59 -17.88
C ILE A 519 8.38 2.94 -17.73
N GLY A 520 9.26 3.30 -18.65
CA GLY A 520 9.91 4.60 -18.56
C GLY A 520 10.73 4.93 -19.78
N GLY A 521 10.99 6.22 -19.94
CA GLY A 521 11.76 6.72 -21.05
C GLY A 521 12.18 8.16 -20.84
N GLY A 522 13.06 8.63 -21.70
CA GLY A 522 13.59 9.98 -21.62
C GLY A 522 14.47 10.33 -22.79
N ALA A 523 14.99 11.55 -22.73
CA ALA A 523 15.86 12.12 -23.74
C ALA A 523 17.11 12.72 -23.10
N LYS A 524 18.19 12.69 -23.88
CA LYS A 524 19.47 13.34 -23.61
C LYS A 524 19.75 14.35 -24.71
N VAL A 525 20.18 15.55 -24.32
CA VAL A 525 20.79 16.53 -25.21
C VAL A 525 22.22 16.79 -24.73
N GLY A 526 23.20 16.45 -25.57
CA GLY A 526 24.62 16.54 -25.28
C GLY A 526 25.28 17.73 -25.96
N PHE A 527 25.90 18.61 -25.18
CA PHE A 527 26.80 19.66 -25.60
C PHE A 527 28.26 19.24 -25.34
N LYS A 528 29.23 20.00 -25.85
CA LYS A 528 30.66 19.65 -25.78
C LYS A 528 31.16 19.33 -24.35
N TYR A 529 30.65 20.04 -23.35
CA TYR A 529 31.09 19.92 -21.95
C TYR A 529 29.96 19.61 -20.98
N VAL A 530 28.72 19.61 -21.44
CA VAL A 530 27.54 19.45 -20.60
C VAL A 530 26.55 18.58 -21.32
N ASP A 531 25.96 17.59 -20.66
CA ASP A 531 24.73 16.97 -21.15
C ASP A 531 23.60 17.17 -20.14
N ILE A 532 22.39 17.34 -20.68
CA ILE A 532 21.17 17.49 -19.91
C ILE A 532 20.24 16.34 -20.29
N ARG A 533 19.65 15.73 -19.28
CA ARG A 533 18.75 14.59 -19.41
C ARG A 533 17.47 14.83 -18.65
N ALA A 534 16.37 14.39 -19.24
CA ALA A 534 15.08 14.37 -18.60
C ALA A 534 14.29 13.14 -19.05
N GLY A 535 13.43 12.64 -18.17
CA GLY A 535 12.61 11.47 -18.44
C GLY A 535 11.46 11.33 -17.48
N LEU A 536 10.64 10.32 -17.76
CA LEU A 536 9.48 9.95 -16.96
C LEU A 536 9.48 8.42 -16.81
N ALA A 537 9.07 7.94 -15.65
CA ALA A 537 8.80 6.54 -15.39
C ALA A 537 7.48 6.35 -14.64
N TYR A 538 6.91 5.17 -14.72
CA TYR A 538 5.67 4.81 -14.04
C TYR A 538 5.69 3.34 -13.67
N ASP A 539 5.30 3.02 -12.43
CA ASP A 539 5.17 1.66 -11.94
C ASP A 539 3.71 1.19 -12.07
N LEU A 540 3.45 0.28 -13.01
CA LEU A 540 2.11 -0.24 -13.30
C LEU A 540 1.51 -1.02 -12.12
N ARG A 541 2.35 -1.54 -11.21
CA ARG A 541 1.94 -2.32 -10.02
C ARG A 541 1.93 -1.48 -8.75
N GLN A 542 2.70 -0.40 -8.69
CA GLN A 542 2.74 0.53 -7.55
C GLN A 542 2.24 1.93 -7.91
N ARG A 543 0.94 2.01 -8.18
CA ARG A 543 0.27 3.26 -8.58
C ARG A 543 0.37 4.38 -7.52
N GLY A 544 0.67 4.04 -6.27
CA GLY A 544 0.80 4.98 -5.16
C GLY A 544 1.98 5.96 -5.27
N ASN A 545 2.96 5.70 -6.14
CA ASN A 545 4.11 6.59 -6.34
C ASN A 545 3.83 7.76 -7.30
N GLY A 546 2.72 7.69 -8.05
CA GLY A 546 2.46 8.59 -9.16
C GLY A 546 3.45 8.40 -10.31
N VAL A 547 3.57 9.43 -11.16
CA VAL A 547 4.59 9.47 -12.21
C VAL A 547 5.93 9.83 -11.56
N ILE A 548 7.00 9.14 -11.94
CA ILE A 548 8.35 9.44 -11.49
C ILE A 548 8.98 10.35 -12.53
N MET A 549 9.31 11.57 -12.14
CA MET A 549 10.06 12.52 -12.96
C MET A 549 11.54 12.32 -12.76
N THR A 550 12.32 12.30 -13.83
CA THR A 550 13.77 12.08 -13.78
C THR A 550 14.52 13.22 -14.46
N ALA A 551 15.65 13.61 -13.89
CA ALA A 551 16.52 14.63 -14.46
C ALA A 551 17.99 14.30 -14.18
N GLY A 552 18.88 14.74 -15.06
CA GLY A 552 20.31 14.59 -14.86
C GLY A 552 21.15 15.59 -15.62
N LEU A 553 22.36 15.77 -15.11
CA LEU A 553 23.35 16.71 -15.59
C LEU A 553 24.72 16.01 -15.57
N ASN A 554 25.37 15.92 -16.74
CA ASN A 554 26.77 15.53 -16.83
C ASN A 554 27.60 16.77 -17.08
N LEU A 555 28.70 16.92 -16.35
CA LEU A 555 29.71 17.95 -16.52
C LEU A 555 31.01 17.27 -16.92
N PHE A 556 31.56 17.73 -18.06
CA PHE A 556 32.87 17.35 -18.59
C PHE A 556 33.05 15.85 -18.91
N GLY A 557 31.97 15.09 -19.03
CA GLY A 557 31.97 13.65 -19.31
C GLY A 557 32.06 12.78 -18.05
N PHE A 558 32.76 13.26 -17.00
CA PHE A 558 33.15 12.44 -15.86
C PHE A 558 32.39 12.72 -14.56
N LEU A 559 31.73 13.87 -14.40
CA LEU A 559 30.95 14.19 -13.20
C LEU A 559 29.47 14.22 -13.58
N ASP A 560 28.70 13.29 -13.03
CA ASP A 560 27.31 13.07 -13.39
C ASP A 560 26.45 13.09 -12.13
N ILE A 561 25.36 13.86 -12.15
CA ILE A 561 24.36 13.91 -11.08
C ILE A 561 23.01 13.60 -11.69
N SER A 562 22.26 12.70 -11.06
CA SER A 562 20.91 12.37 -11.47
C SER A 562 19.98 12.32 -10.28
N ALA A 563 18.74 12.74 -10.48
CA ALA A 563 17.69 12.68 -9.49
C ALA A 563 16.39 12.15 -10.10
N GLN A 564 15.60 11.49 -9.27
CA GLN A 564 14.24 11.08 -9.59
C GLN A 564 13.32 11.46 -8.43
N VAL A 565 12.10 11.88 -8.74
CA VAL A 565 11.09 12.25 -7.76
C VAL A 565 9.70 11.81 -8.22
N GLY A 566 8.95 11.15 -7.34
CA GLY A 566 7.55 10.80 -7.58
C GLY A 566 6.64 12.02 -7.46
N THR A 567 5.63 12.13 -8.34
CA THR A 567 4.63 13.21 -8.27
C THR A 567 3.65 13.03 -7.12
N SER A 568 3.54 11.83 -6.55
CA SER A 568 2.77 11.63 -5.33
C SER A 568 3.59 12.02 -4.11
N THR A 569 3.02 12.89 -3.29
CA THR A 569 3.61 13.42 -2.07
C THR A 569 2.73 13.11 -0.86
N PHE A 570 3.28 13.34 0.33
CA PHE A 570 2.55 13.38 1.58
C PHE A 570 3.04 14.54 2.44
N GLU A 571 2.20 14.97 3.38
CA GLU A 571 2.52 16.04 4.32
C GLU A 571 3.04 15.46 5.64
N TYR A 572 4.17 15.96 6.13
CA TYR A 572 4.70 15.64 7.45
C TYR A 572 5.27 16.89 8.11
N GLN A 573 4.74 17.24 9.30
CA GLN A 573 5.15 18.44 10.06
C GLN A 573 5.15 19.74 9.22
N GLY A 574 4.20 19.87 8.28
CA GLY A 574 4.09 21.04 7.39
C GLY A 574 5.03 21.03 6.20
N TYR A 575 5.77 19.93 5.98
CA TYR A 575 6.62 19.73 4.80
C TYR A 575 6.00 18.70 3.85
N THR A 576 5.94 19.04 2.57
CA THR A 576 5.58 18.12 1.50
C THR A 576 6.77 17.23 1.12
N ILE A 577 6.66 15.94 1.39
CA ILE A 577 7.70 14.94 1.11
C ILE A 577 7.25 14.03 -0.05
N PRO A 578 8.09 13.76 -1.05
CA PRO A 578 7.74 12.82 -2.12
C PRO A 578 7.72 11.37 -1.62
N LYS A 579 6.77 10.58 -2.10
CA LYS A 579 6.68 9.13 -1.80
C LYS A 579 7.79 8.31 -2.44
N TYR A 580 8.47 8.88 -3.44
CA TYR A 580 9.61 8.28 -4.11
C TYR A 580 10.67 9.36 -4.37
N ALA A 581 11.90 9.10 -3.96
CA ALA A 581 13.05 9.92 -4.29
C ALA A 581 14.29 9.03 -4.51
N ASP A 582 15.10 9.36 -5.51
CA ASP A 582 16.40 8.73 -5.81
C ASP A 582 17.39 9.81 -6.20
N VAL A 583 18.60 9.77 -5.64
CA VAL A 583 19.68 10.69 -6.00
C VAL A 583 20.95 9.90 -6.22
N ARG A 584 21.70 10.26 -7.26
CA ARG A 584 22.94 9.59 -7.63
C ARG A 584 24.02 10.55 -8.07
N ILE A 585 25.26 10.14 -7.81
CA ILE A 585 26.48 10.77 -8.27
C ILE A 585 27.32 9.70 -8.96
N GLY A 586 27.90 10.04 -10.11
CA GLY A 586 28.65 9.09 -10.90
C GLY A 586 29.44 9.76 -12.01
N GLY A 587 29.76 8.99 -13.03
CA GLY A 587 30.54 9.45 -14.15
C GLY A 587 30.89 8.36 -15.13
N SER A 588 31.43 8.77 -16.27
CA SER A 588 31.93 7.83 -17.26
C SER A 588 33.10 8.36 -18.06
N PHE A 589 33.90 7.44 -18.58
CA PHE A 589 34.93 7.73 -19.56
C PHE A 589 34.69 6.82 -20.76
N SER A 590 34.92 7.35 -21.97
CA SER A 590 34.88 6.56 -23.20
C SER A 590 36.11 6.85 -24.05
N TRP A 591 36.74 5.81 -24.58
CA TRP A 591 37.93 5.92 -25.43
C TRP A 591 37.92 4.91 -26.57
#